data_AF-A0A3B0PM43-F1
#
_entry.id   AF-A0A3B0PM43-F1
#
_cell.length_a   1.000
_cell.length_b   1.000
_cell.length_c   1.000
_cell.angle_alpha   90.00
_cell.angle_beta   90.00
_cell.angle_gamma   90.00
#
_symmetry.space_group_name_H-M   'P 1'
#
loop_
_entity.id
_entity.type
_entity.pdbx_description
1 polymer ?
#
loop_
_entity_poly.entity_id
_entity_poly.type
_entity_poly.pdbx_seq_one_letter_code
_entity_poly.pdbx_strand_id
1 'polypeptide(L)'
;MDNHIEKMKKLYKEYLAKDNYYIFSDRFSIEHQIFAITAFEKEPHKHKTYLDVVNSIIVPEVLPDYIFYLDVTYETFEKRFLKRQYKSEMDTYHKNKEAFKKLHTIYKENFINLCKEFNLKYHIVDVNNLDENKVAQKVASLIQNLK
;
A
#
# COMPACT_ATOMS: atom_id res chain seq x y z
N MET A 1 -4.11 24.11 6.58
CA MET A 1 -3.40 22.82 6.47
C MET A 1 -4.32 21.91 5.67
N ASP A 2 -4.01 21.66 4.40
CA ASP A 2 -4.82 20.78 3.53
C ASP A 2 -4.79 19.36 4.12
N ASN A 3 -5.90 18.93 4.70
CA ASN A 3 -6.03 17.57 5.21
C ASN A 3 -6.32 16.62 4.03
N HIS A 4 -5.49 15.59 3.85
CA HIS A 4 -5.69 14.53 2.83
C HIS A 4 -7.11 13.96 2.89
N ILE A 5 -7.68 13.82 4.09
CA ILE A 5 -9.05 13.35 4.32
C ILE A 5 -10.07 14.30 3.70
N GLU A 6 -9.91 15.62 3.87
CA GLU A 6 -10.85 16.60 3.31
C GLU A 6 -10.76 16.67 1.78
N LYS A 7 -9.55 16.49 1.21
CA LYS A 7 -9.37 16.32 -0.23
C LYS A 7 -10.07 15.07 -0.75
N MET A 8 -9.91 13.93 -0.06
CA MET A 8 -10.58 12.67 -0.43
C MET A 8 -12.10 12.79 -0.31
N LYS A 9 -12.62 13.37 0.78
CA LYS A 9 -14.06 13.62 0.94
C LYS A 9 -14.62 14.51 -0.16
N LYS A 10 -13.88 15.56 -0.55
CA LYS A 10 -14.27 16.45 -1.64
C LYS A 10 -14.30 15.69 -2.97
N LEU A 11 -13.26 14.91 -3.28
CA LEU A 11 -13.23 14.05 -4.47
C LEU A 11 -14.38 13.04 -4.46
N TYR A 12 -14.61 12.34 -3.35
CA TYR A 12 -15.75 11.44 -3.23
C TYR A 12 -17.05 12.19 -3.50
N LYS A 13 -17.28 13.36 -2.92
CA LYS A 13 -18.50 14.14 -3.16
C LYS A 13 -18.64 14.59 -4.63
N GLU A 14 -17.56 15.01 -5.26
CA GLU A 14 -17.55 15.44 -6.67
C GLU A 14 -17.79 14.29 -7.65
N TYR A 15 -17.31 13.10 -7.32
CA TYR A 15 -17.42 11.94 -8.18
C TYR A 15 -18.62 11.03 -7.86
N LEU A 16 -19.11 11.00 -6.61
CA LEU A 16 -20.36 10.32 -6.22
C LEU A 16 -21.58 10.80 -7.02
N ALA A 17 -21.53 12.03 -7.55
CA ALA A 17 -22.57 12.58 -8.42
C ALA A 17 -22.49 12.08 -9.88
N LYS A 18 -21.48 11.28 -10.22
CA LYS A 18 -21.28 10.71 -11.55
C LYS A 18 -21.54 9.22 -11.51
N ASP A 19 -22.24 8.70 -12.51
CA ASP A 19 -22.34 7.26 -12.73
C ASP A 19 -21.01 6.72 -13.28
N ASN A 20 -20.57 5.56 -12.78
CA ASN A 20 -19.42 4.78 -13.26
C ASN A 20 -18.05 5.49 -13.25
N TYR A 21 -17.47 5.71 -12.07
CA TYR A 21 -16.09 6.21 -11.93
C TYR A 21 -15.23 5.28 -11.07
N TYR A 22 -13.91 5.41 -11.23
CA TYR A 22 -12.92 4.77 -10.37
C TYR A 22 -11.99 5.83 -9.79
N ILE A 23 -11.69 5.72 -8.50
CA ILE A 23 -10.62 6.48 -7.86
C ILE A 23 -9.51 5.50 -7.52
N PHE A 24 -8.32 5.74 -8.05
CA PHE A 24 -7.13 4.94 -7.76
C PHE A 24 -6.25 5.69 -6.78
N SER A 25 -5.76 4.97 -5.77
CA SER A 25 -4.79 5.46 -4.80
C SER A 25 -3.55 4.59 -4.81
N ASP A 26 -2.37 5.19 -4.77
CA ASP A 26 -1.14 4.48 -4.45
C ASP A 26 -1.08 4.28 -2.94
N ARG A 27 -1.42 3.05 -2.50
CA ARG A 27 -1.59 2.65 -1.10
C ARG A 27 -2.81 3.27 -0.42
N PHE A 28 -3.04 2.84 0.81
CA PHE A 28 -4.13 3.32 1.68
C PHE A 28 -3.59 3.65 3.08
N SER A 29 -4.32 4.49 3.83
CA SER A 29 -3.84 5.10 5.07
C SER A 29 -3.43 4.11 6.16
N ILE A 30 -4.13 2.97 6.25
CA ILE A 30 -3.88 1.93 7.25
C ILE A 30 -2.56 1.18 6.99
N GLU A 31 -2.12 1.11 5.73
CA GLU A 31 -0.90 0.42 5.31
C GLU A 31 0.37 0.97 6.00
N HIS A 32 0.31 2.21 6.49
CA HIS A 32 1.37 2.86 7.27
C HIS A 32 1.75 2.08 8.54
N GLN A 33 0.82 1.30 9.10
CA GLN A 33 1.08 0.46 10.27
C GLN A 33 2.15 -0.61 10.01
N ILE A 34 2.26 -1.12 8.77
CA ILE A 34 3.30 -2.11 8.40
C ILE A 34 4.70 -1.50 8.52
N PHE A 35 4.86 -0.26 8.07
CA PHE A 35 6.15 0.44 8.14
C PHE A 35 6.57 0.68 9.60
N ALA A 36 5.60 0.97 10.47
CA ALA A 36 5.83 1.21 11.89
C ALA A 36 6.47 0.01 12.61
N ILE A 37 6.16 -1.22 12.18
CA ILE A 37 6.76 -2.45 12.73
C ILE A 37 8.29 -2.39 12.63
N THR A 38 8.80 -2.02 11.46
CA THR A 38 10.25 -1.92 11.24
C THR A 38 10.85 -0.65 11.86
N ALA A 39 10.12 0.47 11.82
CA ALA A 39 10.61 1.74 12.34
C ALA A 39 10.78 1.72 13.87
N PHE A 40 9.87 1.05 14.59
CA PHE A 40 9.84 0.96 16.04
C PHE A 40 10.28 -0.40 16.57
N GLU A 41 11.00 -1.20 15.77
CA GLU A 41 11.43 -2.55 16.17
C GLU A 41 12.13 -2.57 17.54
N LYS A 42 12.97 -1.57 17.80
CA LYS A 42 13.73 -1.45 19.06
C LYS A 42 12.96 -0.74 20.17
N GLU A 43 11.75 -0.25 19.89
CA GLU A 43 10.98 0.65 20.76
C GLU A 43 9.50 0.25 20.78
N PRO A 44 9.15 -0.93 21.34
CA PRO A 44 7.79 -1.49 21.26
C PRO A 44 6.73 -0.61 21.92
N HIS A 45 7.09 0.18 22.93
CA HIS A 45 6.18 1.15 23.55
C HIS A 45 5.79 2.27 22.57
N LYS A 46 6.74 2.78 21.77
CA LYS A 46 6.46 3.77 20.72
C LYS A 46 5.64 3.16 19.59
N HIS A 47 5.91 1.91 19.23
CA HIS A 47 5.09 1.19 18.26
C HIS A 47 3.63 1.16 18.71
N LYS A 48 3.38 0.77 19.97
CA LYS A 48 2.03 0.74 20.53
C LYS A 48 1.36 2.12 20.51
N THR A 49 2.04 3.17 21.01
CA THR A 49 1.49 4.53 20.97
C THR A 49 1.18 4.98 19.55
N TYR A 50 2.05 4.65 18.59
CA TYR A 50 1.81 4.97 17.18
C TYR A 50 0.54 4.28 16.65
N LEU A 51 0.35 2.98 16.94
CA LEU A 51 -0.85 2.25 16.54
C LEU A 51 -2.12 2.83 17.19
N ASP A 52 -2.07 3.15 18.49
CA ASP A 52 -3.20 3.77 19.20
C ASP A 52 -3.62 5.09 18.54
N VAL A 53 -2.65 5.94 18.18
CA VAL A 53 -2.91 7.20 17.49
C VAL A 53 -3.46 6.97 16.08
N VAL A 54 -2.81 6.12 15.28
CA VAL A 54 -3.26 5.84 13.89
C VAL A 54 -4.68 5.30 13.89
N ASN A 55 -4.97 4.31 14.74
CA ASN A 55 -6.30 3.71 14.82
C ASN A 55 -7.37 4.72 15.26
N SER A 56 -7.01 5.71 16.10
CA SER A 56 -7.95 6.77 16.51
C SER A 56 -8.30 7.77 15.41
N ILE A 57 -7.49 7.86 14.35
CA ILE A 57 -7.67 8.83 13.25
C ILE A 57 -8.08 8.17 11.93
N ILE A 58 -8.29 6.85 11.90
CA ILE A 58 -8.84 6.16 10.72
C ILE A 58 -10.26 6.65 10.46
N VAL A 59 -10.52 7.03 9.22
CA VAL A 59 -11.82 7.46 8.73
C VAL A 59 -12.33 6.38 7.78
N PRO A 60 -13.31 5.54 8.19
CA PRO A 60 -13.81 4.43 7.37
C PRO A 60 -14.29 4.85 5.97
N GLU A 61 -14.84 6.06 5.84
CA GLU A 61 -15.40 6.60 4.60
C GLU A 61 -14.33 6.88 3.52
N VAL A 62 -13.05 6.92 3.89
CA VAL A 62 -11.94 7.08 2.93
C VAL A 62 -11.16 5.78 2.71
N LEU A 63 -11.66 4.66 3.23
CA LEU A 63 -11.08 3.35 2.96
C LEU A 63 -11.51 2.86 1.56
N PRO A 64 -10.63 2.16 0.84
CA PRO A 64 -10.92 1.68 -0.50
C PRO A 64 -11.92 0.52 -0.47
N ASP A 65 -12.80 0.47 -1.49
CA ASP A 65 -13.73 -0.65 -1.68
C ASP A 65 -13.01 -1.96 -2.03
N TYR A 66 -11.90 -1.84 -2.76
CA TYR A 66 -11.08 -2.96 -3.23
C TYR A 66 -9.60 -2.57 -3.20
N ILE A 67 -8.75 -3.52 -2.80
CA ILE A 67 -7.29 -3.34 -2.75
C ILE A 67 -6.62 -4.39 -3.63
N PHE A 68 -5.66 -3.96 -4.44
CA PHE A 68 -4.84 -4.87 -5.25
C PHE A 68 -3.41 -4.89 -4.72
N TYR A 69 -3.04 -6.00 -4.09
CA TYR A 69 -1.67 -6.22 -3.65
C TYR A 69 -0.85 -6.81 -4.79
N LEU A 70 0.11 -6.04 -5.31
CA LEU A 70 0.99 -6.49 -6.38
C LEU A 70 2.13 -7.34 -5.78
N ASP A 71 1.95 -8.65 -5.78
CA ASP A 71 2.87 -9.61 -5.19
C ASP A 71 4.08 -9.85 -6.08
N VAL A 72 5.24 -9.52 -5.54
CA VAL A 72 6.52 -9.55 -6.25
C VAL A 72 7.56 -10.21 -5.37
N THR A 73 8.42 -11.06 -5.93
CA THR A 73 9.55 -11.61 -5.17
C THR A 73 10.56 -10.53 -4.86
N TYR A 74 11.38 -10.75 -3.82
CA TYR A 74 12.41 -9.79 -3.46
C TYR A 74 13.42 -9.58 -4.60
N GLU A 75 13.76 -10.63 -5.36
CA GLU A 75 14.67 -10.52 -6.51
C GLU A 75 14.07 -9.65 -7.63
N THR A 76 12.77 -9.83 -7.91
CA THR A 76 12.07 -9.03 -8.91
C THR A 76 11.92 -7.58 -8.44
N PHE A 77 11.65 -7.37 -7.15
CA PHE A 77 11.64 -6.04 -6.53
C PHE A 77 13.01 -5.35 -6.66
N GLU A 78 14.09 -6.00 -6.22
CA GLU A 78 15.45 -5.45 -6.25
C GLU A 78 15.87 -5.09 -7.67
N LYS A 79 15.62 -5.99 -8.63
CA LYS A 79 15.91 -5.74 -10.05
C LYS A 79 15.16 -4.52 -10.59
N ARG A 80 13.88 -4.36 -10.26
CA ARG A 80 13.06 -3.20 -10.67
C ARG A 80 13.52 -1.93 -9.97
N PHE A 81 13.83 -2.01 -8.68
CA PHE A 81 14.29 -0.89 -7.87
C PHE A 81 15.60 -0.31 -8.41
N LEU A 82 16.60 -1.16 -8.66
CA LEU A 82 17.90 -0.74 -9.20
C LEU A 82 17.81 -0.17 -10.62
N LYS A 83 16.79 -0.54 -11.41
CA LYS A 83 16.55 0.02 -12.75
C LYS A 83 16.06 1.48 -12.72
N ARG A 84 15.44 1.95 -11.61
CA ARG A 84 14.81 3.28 -11.53
C ARG A 84 15.81 4.46 -11.47
N GLN A 85 17.12 4.21 -11.35
CA GLN A 85 18.22 5.21 -11.44
C GLN A 85 18.10 6.47 -10.56
N TYR A 86 17.24 6.50 -9.54
CA TYR A 86 17.21 7.61 -8.58
C TYR A 86 18.39 7.49 -7.61
N LYS A 87 19.41 8.33 -7.80
CA LYS A 87 20.67 8.28 -7.04
C LYS A 87 20.47 8.31 -5.52
N SER A 88 19.56 9.15 -5.02
CA SER A 88 19.22 9.26 -3.59
C SER A 88 18.56 7.99 -3.03
N GLU A 89 17.73 7.32 -3.83
CA GLU A 89 17.07 6.07 -3.42
C GLU A 89 18.05 4.90 -3.43
N MET A 90 18.98 4.84 -4.39
CA MET A 90 20.01 3.81 -4.43
C MET A 90 20.97 3.90 -3.24
N ASP A 91 21.43 5.11 -2.88
CA ASP A 91 22.29 5.31 -1.71
C ASP A 91 21.59 4.90 -0.42
N THR A 92 20.28 5.14 -0.31
CA THR A 92 19.45 4.73 0.82
C THR A 92 19.26 3.21 0.85
N TYR A 93 19.02 2.59 -0.31
CA TYR A 93 18.86 1.16 -0.44
C TYR A 93 20.12 0.40 -0.08
N HIS A 94 21.29 0.80 -0.61
CA HIS A 94 22.55 0.14 -0.30
C HIS A 94 22.90 0.22 1.19
N LYS A 95 22.59 1.35 1.85
CA LYS A 95 22.77 1.50 3.30
C LYS A 95 21.78 0.69 4.13
N ASN A 96 20.60 0.37 3.60
CA ASN A 96 19.49 -0.22 4.34
C ASN A 96 18.95 -1.52 3.72
N LYS A 97 19.76 -2.24 2.92
CA LYS A 97 19.31 -3.41 2.15
C LYS A 97 18.61 -4.46 3.01
N GLU A 98 19.16 -4.74 4.20
CA GLU A 98 18.56 -5.67 5.15
C GLU A 98 17.20 -5.20 5.67
N ALA A 99 17.03 -3.89 5.90
CA ALA A 99 15.74 -3.33 6.29
C ALA A 99 14.70 -3.48 5.17
N PHE A 100 15.08 -3.24 3.91
CA PHE A 100 14.21 -3.48 2.75
C PHE A 100 13.81 -4.95 2.61
N LYS A 101 14.77 -5.87 2.75
CA LYS A 101 14.53 -7.32 2.67
C LYS A 101 13.60 -7.80 3.79
N LYS A 102 13.85 -7.31 5.01
CA LYS A 102 13.00 -7.58 6.16
C LYS A 102 11.58 -7.05 5.94
N LEU A 103 11.44 -5.79 5.55
CA LEU A 103 10.15 -5.18 5.27
C LEU A 103 9.39 -5.99 4.21
N HIS A 104 10.04 -6.34 3.09
CA HIS A 104 9.46 -7.17 2.03
C HIS A 104 8.96 -8.52 2.56
N THR A 105 9.76 -9.19 3.41
CA THR A 105 9.42 -10.49 3.99
C THR A 105 8.17 -10.43 4.86
N ILE A 106 8.03 -9.39 5.68
CA ILE A 106 6.89 -9.26 6.61
C ILE A 106 5.66 -8.62 5.95
N TYR A 107 5.83 -7.94 4.80
CA TYR A 107 4.82 -7.03 4.27
C TYR A 107 3.50 -7.72 3.94
N LYS A 108 3.58 -8.81 3.16
CA LYS A 108 2.40 -9.50 2.63
C LYS A 108 1.52 -10.04 3.74
N GLU A 109 2.13 -10.66 4.76
CA GLU A 109 1.40 -11.22 5.89
C GLU A 109 0.72 -10.12 6.72
N ASN A 110 1.46 -9.04 7.04
CA ASN A 110 0.90 -7.91 7.77
C ASN A 110 -0.19 -7.18 6.98
N PHE A 111 -0.03 -7.04 5.66
CA PHE A 111 -1.06 -6.51 4.77
C PHE A 111 -2.35 -7.34 4.84
N ILE A 112 -2.23 -8.68 4.75
CA ILE A 112 -3.37 -9.59 4.85
C ILE A 112 -4.05 -9.45 6.21
N ASN A 113 -3.27 -9.32 7.28
CA ASN A 113 -3.81 -9.17 8.64
C ASN A 113 -4.56 -7.84 8.80
N LEU A 114 -4.01 -6.72 8.30
CA LEU A 114 -4.70 -5.43 8.29
C LEU A 114 -6.00 -5.49 7.48
N CYS A 115 -5.98 -6.14 6.30
CA CYS A 115 -7.21 -6.29 5.52
C CYS A 115 -8.29 -7.09 6.27
N LYS A 116 -7.90 -8.13 7.02
CA LYS A 116 -8.82 -8.90 7.86
C LYS A 116 -9.37 -8.07 9.03
N GLU A 117 -8.50 -7.32 9.71
CA GLU A 117 -8.85 -6.49 10.87
C GLU A 117 -9.88 -5.42 10.51
N PHE A 118 -9.71 -4.77 9.35
CA PHE A 118 -10.59 -3.70 8.88
C PHE A 118 -11.66 -4.17 7.90
N ASN A 119 -11.83 -5.49 7.72
CA ASN A 119 -12.80 -6.09 6.80
C ASN A 119 -12.72 -5.54 5.35
N LEU A 120 -11.50 -5.34 4.86
CA LEU A 120 -11.21 -4.79 3.53
C LEU A 120 -11.18 -5.91 2.49
N LYS A 121 -11.79 -5.68 1.32
CA LYS A 121 -11.70 -6.61 0.19
C LYS A 121 -10.37 -6.41 -0.52
N TYR A 122 -9.65 -7.50 -0.76
CA TYR A 122 -8.36 -7.44 -1.45
C TYR A 122 -8.13 -8.61 -2.41
N HIS A 123 -7.28 -8.37 -3.39
CA HIS A 123 -6.76 -9.37 -4.32
C HIS A 123 -5.23 -9.38 -4.27
N ILE A 124 -4.65 -10.57 -4.08
CA ILE A 124 -3.22 -10.79 -4.26
C ILE A 124 -2.97 -11.07 -5.74
N VAL A 125 -2.19 -10.22 -6.40
CA VAL A 125 -1.90 -10.30 -7.83
C VAL A 125 -0.42 -10.64 -8.00
N ASP A 126 -0.12 -11.87 -8.39
CA ASP A 126 1.25 -12.23 -8.77
C ASP A 126 1.70 -11.44 -10.00
N VAL A 127 2.72 -10.60 -9.84
CA VAL A 127 3.27 -9.76 -10.91
C VAL A 127 4.72 -10.10 -11.22
N ASN A 128 5.19 -11.28 -10.79
CA ASN A 128 6.52 -11.76 -11.13
C ASN A 128 6.65 -11.97 -12.63
N ASN A 129 7.82 -11.63 -13.18
CA ASN A 129 8.14 -11.74 -14.61
C ASN A 129 7.22 -10.92 -15.56
N LEU A 130 6.35 -10.06 -15.03
CA LEU A 130 5.54 -9.14 -15.84
C LEU A 130 6.26 -7.79 -16.01
N ASP A 131 6.05 -7.15 -17.15
CA ASP A 131 6.36 -5.73 -17.35
C ASP A 131 5.17 -4.85 -16.90
N GLU A 132 5.36 -3.54 -16.88
CA GLU A 132 4.36 -2.58 -16.41
C GLU A 132 3.04 -2.66 -17.19
N ASN A 133 3.11 -2.88 -18.51
CA ASN A 133 1.92 -2.99 -19.36
C ASN A 133 1.12 -4.27 -19.04
N LYS A 134 1.81 -5.40 -18.86
CA LYS A 134 1.17 -6.67 -18.48
C LYS A 134 0.59 -6.61 -17.07
N VAL A 135 1.25 -5.92 -16.14
CA VAL A 135 0.69 -5.67 -14.81
C VAL A 135 -0.61 -4.85 -14.91
N ALA A 136 -0.58 -3.75 -15.67
CA ALA A 136 -1.76 -2.90 -15.86
C ALA A 136 -2.94 -3.68 -16.48
N GLN A 137 -2.68 -4.46 -17.53
CA GLN A 137 -3.69 -5.31 -18.17
C GLN A 137 -4.27 -6.34 -17.19
N LYS A 138 -3.41 -7.03 -16.43
CA LYS A 138 -3.84 -8.02 -15.44
C LYS A 138 -4.75 -7.43 -14.37
N VAL A 139 -4.40 -6.25 -13.85
CA VAL A 139 -5.21 -5.55 -12.84
C VAL A 139 -6.51 -5.02 -13.45
N ALA A 140 -6.47 -4.44 -14.66
CA ALA A 140 -7.66 -3.95 -15.35
C ALA A 140 -8.69 -5.06 -15.60
N SER A 141 -8.25 -6.26 -16.00
CA SER A 141 -9.15 -7.41 -16.14
C SER A 141 -9.77 -7.85 -14.82
N LEU A 142 -9.08 -7.69 -13.69
CA LEU A 142 -9.69 -7.97 -12.38
C LEU A 142 -10.73 -6.92 -12.02
N ILE A 143 -10.45 -5.64 -12.27
CA ILE A 143 -11.38 -4.52 -12.01
C ILE A 143 -12.67 -4.69 -12.82
N GLN A 144 -12.58 -5.08 -14.09
CA GLN A 144 -13.74 -5.32 -14.95
C GLN A 144 -14.66 -6.46 -14.45
N ASN A 145 -14.13 -7.36 -13.62
CA ASN A 145 -14.89 -8.46 -13.03
C ASN A 145 -15.43 -8.12 -11.63
N LEU A 146 -15.12 -6.94 -11.10
CA LEU A 146 -15.72 -6.45 -9.86
C LEU A 146 -17.18 -6.09 -10.15
N LYS A 147 -18.09 -6.62 -9.31
CA LYS A 147 -19.50 -6.27 -9.30
C LYS A 147 -19.78 -5.14 -8.33
#